data_AF-A6GD69-F1
#
_entry.id   AF-A6GD69-F1
#
_cell.length_a   1.000
_cell.length_b   1.000
_cell.length_c   1.000
_cell.angle_alpha   90.00
_cell.angle_beta   90.00
_cell.angle_gamma   90.00
#
_symmetry.space_group_name_H-M   'P 1'
#
loop_
_entity.id
_entity.type
_entity.pdbx_description
1 polymer ?
#
loop_
_entity_poly.entity_id
_entity_poly.type
_entity_poly.pdbx_seq_one_letter_code
_entity_poly.pdbx_strand_id
1 'polypeptide(L)'
;MRREIARAGASVGYQDPELAPFECFSLCMSCGYLSAPSSLESTSDPMRGVEASERGPQRCMACGEHGLADLRHTPTVYSLGELEEDERPPSRGSRAAKIFVLSTLGVGLLAYMVRFVDGALSQTPIFEGVGPELTLSLIAPVLLPVVLMLGWVVHQARNLGSTARTTPRRWRLARGFGQRLRRPEQLERGVARETGELLRAPISGQPCLAYEVAICEEDLEYPAAMPGSDAWRLVEQDNVAFQVGEQRIPRGEALLRIPRSLAKVIPLDRRSPQLSRFLRMRGLLESDQLRAFEIVVLPGQRYAVGQNPDEPAQLFAA
;
A
#
# COMPACT_ATOMS: atom_id res chain seq x y z
N MET A 1 -21.01 14.51 -7.25
CA MET A 1 -19.72 13.81 -7.42
C MET A 1 -19.80 12.48 -8.15
N ARG A 2 -20.14 11.31 -7.57
CA ARG A 2 -20.07 10.01 -8.31
C ARG A 2 -20.96 9.91 -9.58
N ARG A 3 -22.08 10.63 -9.63
CA ARG A 3 -22.97 10.66 -10.82
C ARG A 3 -22.55 11.65 -11.91
N GLU A 4 -21.65 12.59 -11.63
CA GLU A 4 -21.22 13.60 -12.62
C GLU A 4 -20.06 13.09 -13.48
N ILE A 5 -19.19 12.25 -12.91
CA ILE A 5 -18.06 11.63 -13.63
C ILE A 5 -18.55 10.70 -14.75
N ALA A 6 -19.68 10.02 -14.57
CA ALA A 6 -20.25 9.12 -15.57
C ALA A 6 -20.77 9.82 -16.84
N ARG A 7 -20.99 11.14 -16.83
CA ARG A 7 -21.46 11.90 -18.00
C ARG A 7 -20.34 12.45 -18.89
N ALA A 8 -19.09 12.44 -18.42
CA ALA A 8 -17.97 12.99 -19.19
C ALA A 8 -17.52 12.10 -20.37
N GLY A 9 -17.92 10.83 -20.41
CA GLY A 9 -17.44 9.85 -21.41
C GLY A 9 -18.35 9.63 -22.63
N ALA A 10 -19.41 10.40 -22.84
CA ALA A 10 -20.50 10.01 -23.76
C ALA A 10 -20.56 10.78 -25.10
N SER A 11 -19.61 11.65 -25.42
CA SER A 11 -19.61 12.30 -26.73
C SER A 11 -18.21 12.74 -27.12
N VAL A 12 -17.71 12.25 -28.26
CA VAL A 12 -17.06 13.02 -29.34
C VAL A 12 -16.46 12.01 -30.33
N GLY A 13 -17.05 11.98 -31.53
CA GLY A 13 -16.41 11.43 -32.74
C GLY A 13 -15.53 12.53 -33.34
N TYR A 14 -14.28 12.57 -32.92
CA TYR A 14 -13.20 13.36 -33.50
C TYR A 14 -11.92 12.61 -33.14
N GLN A 15 -10.97 12.45 -34.06
CA GLN A 15 -9.66 11.90 -33.73
C GLN A 15 -9.00 12.86 -32.74
N ASP A 16 -9.15 12.56 -31.46
CA ASP A 16 -8.64 13.35 -30.36
C ASP A 16 -7.11 13.18 -30.33
N PRO A 17 -6.31 14.24 -30.59
CA PRO A 17 -4.85 14.16 -30.56
C PRO A 17 -4.29 13.74 -29.18
N GLU A 18 -5.14 13.61 -28.16
CA GLU A 18 -4.79 13.22 -26.80
C GLU A 18 -4.90 11.71 -26.51
N LEU A 19 -5.32 10.91 -27.50
CA LEU A 19 -5.35 9.45 -27.37
C LEU A 19 -3.97 8.85 -27.63
N ALA A 20 -3.52 7.98 -26.73
CA ALA A 20 -2.32 7.17 -26.98
C ALA A 20 -2.49 6.35 -28.28
N PRO A 21 -1.45 6.25 -29.14
CA PRO A 21 -1.56 5.61 -30.46
C PRO A 21 -1.63 4.06 -30.39
N PHE A 22 -1.74 3.48 -29.20
CA PHE A 22 -1.79 2.05 -28.96
C PHE A 22 -2.99 1.70 -28.08
N GLU A 23 -3.49 0.46 -28.17
CA GLU A 23 -4.58 0.01 -27.31
C GLU A 23 -4.13 -0.12 -25.84
N CYS A 24 -4.78 0.62 -24.94
CA CYS A 24 -4.57 0.51 -23.49
C CYS A 24 -5.64 -0.37 -22.84
N PHE A 25 -5.40 -0.75 -21.59
CA PHE A 25 -6.42 -1.36 -20.73
C PHE A 25 -7.55 -0.37 -20.46
N SER A 26 -8.74 -0.87 -20.14
CA SER A 26 -9.82 -0.05 -19.58
C SER A 26 -10.01 -0.39 -18.11
N LEU A 27 -10.22 0.63 -17.27
CA LEU A 27 -10.42 0.49 -15.83
C LEU A 27 -11.90 0.69 -15.49
N CYS A 28 -12.52 -0.27 -14.81
CA CYS A 28 -13.87 -0.08 -14.31
C CYS A 28 -13.88 0.86 -13.10
N MET A 29 -14.54 2.01 -13.22
CA MET A 29 -14.61 3.01 -12.15
C MET A 29 -15.43 2.54 -10.93
N SER A 30 -16.25 1.51 -11.08
CA SER A 30 -17.10 0.98 -10.00
C SER A 30 -16.40 -0.08 -9.15
N CYS A 31 -15.62 -0.98 -9.77
CA CYS A 31 -15.01 -2.12 -9.08
C CYS A 31 -13.49 -2.23 -9.24
N GLY A 32 -12.84 -1.32 -9.99
CA GLY A 32 -11.39 -1.33 -10.22
C GLY A 32 -10.88 -2.44 -11.15
N TYR A 33 -11.77 -3.22 -11.77
CA TYR A 33 -11.38 -4.26 -12.74
C TYR A 33 -10.68 -3.65 -13.96
N LEU A 34 -9.52 -4.19 -14.31
CA LEU A 34 -8.77 -3.82 -15.52
C LEU A 34 -9.08 -4.81 -16.64
N SER A 35 -9.79 -4.36 -17.67
CA SER A 35 -10.04 -5.15 -18.88
C SER A 35 -8.91 -4.99 -19.88
N ALA A 36 -8.39 -6.11 -20.36
CA ALA A 36 -7.38 -6.10 -21.42
C ALA A 36 -7.98 -5.58 -22.74
N PRO A 37 -7.15 -4.92 -23.58
CA PRO A 37 -7.58 -4.55 -24.92
C PRO A 37 -7.92 -5.79 -25.76
N SER A 38 -8.97 -5.70 -26.59
CA SER A 38 -9.48 -6.82 -27.38
C SER A 38 -8.46 -7.34 -28.41
N SER A 39 -7.51 -6.51 -28.83
CA SER A 39 -6.44 -6.92 -29.75
C SER A 39 -5.52 -7.99 -29.17
N LEU A 40 -5.40 -8.14 -27.84
CA LEU A 40 -4.57 -9.22 -27.27
C LEU A 40 -5.16 -10.61 -27.51
N GLU A 41 -6.47 -10.72 -27.77
CA GLU A 41 -7.13 -11.98 -28.14
C GLU A 41 -7.09 -12.24 -29.65
N SER A 42 -6.88 -11.19 -30.45
CA SER A 42 -6.76 -11.27 -31.92
C SER A 42 -5.30 -11.28 -32.32
N THR A 43 -4.81 -12.38 -32.89
CA THR A 43 -3.40 -12.62 -33.28
C THR A 43 -2.84 -11.69 -34.37
N SER A 44 -3.55 -10.60 -34.69
CA SER A 44 -3.21 -9.61 -35.71
C SER A 44 -2.46 -8.43 -35.09
N ASP A 45 -1.32 -8.10 -35.69
CA ASP A 45 -0.47 -6.91 -35.49
C ASP A 45 -1.08 -5.78 -34.59
N PRO A 46 -0.53 -5.54 -33.37
CA PRO A 46 -1.04 -4.55 -32.43
C PRO A 46 -0.93 -3.10 -32.95
N MET A 47 -0.22 -2.86 -34.04
CA MET A 47 -0.08 -1.54 -34.67
C MET A 47 -1.19 -1.24 -35.70
N ARG A 48 -2.07 -2.20 -36.05
CA ARG A 48 -2.97 -2.10 -37.22
C ARG A 48 -4.46 -1.89 -36.95
N GLY A 49 -4.89 -1.68 -35.70
CA GLY A 49 -6.31 -1.72 -35.33
C GLY A 49 -6.90 -0.44 -34.75
N VAL A 50 -6.80 0.71 -35.41
CA VAL A 50 -7.37 1.97 -34.87
C VAL A 50 -8.89 2.11 -35.11
N GLU A 51 -9.53 1.21 -35.86
CA GLU A 51 -10.98 1.27 -36.12
C GLU A 51 -11.85 0.62 -35.01
N ALA A 52 -11.26 0.07 -33.94
CA ALA A 52 -12.01 -0.62 -32.89
C ALA A 52 -12.67 0.33 -31.86
N SER A 53 -12.48 1.65 -31.95
CA SER A 53 -12.90 2.62 -30.92
C SER A 53 -14.39 2.99 -30.94
N GLU A 54 -15.20 2.51 -31.89
CA GLU A 54 -16.64 2.81 -31.93
C GLU A 54 -17.52 1.76 -31.23
N ARG A 55 -16.94 0.80 -30.50
CA ARG A 55 -17.74 -0.06 -29.64
C ARG A 55 -18.27 0.79 -28.48
N GLY A 56 -19.59 1.03 -28.51
CA GLY A 56 -20.31 1.77 -27.48
C GLY A 56 -20.06 1.26 -26.05
N PRO A 57 -20.64 1.92 -25.02
CA PRO A 57 -20.27 1.75 -23.62
C PRO A 57 -20.29 0.27 -23.19
N GLN A 58 -19.12 -0.33 -23.07
CA GLN A 58 -18.98 -1.72 -22.64
C GLN A 58 -19.34 -1.86 -21.16
N ARG A 59 -19.97 -2.98 -20.82
CA ARG A 59 -20.22 -3.37 -19.43
C ARG A 59 -18.96 -4.00 -18.86
N CYS A 60 -18.68 -3.72 -17.59
CA CYS A 60 -17.60 -4.38 -16.88
C CYS A 60 -17.87 -5.90 -16.80
N MET A 61 -16.91 -6.72 -17.24
CA MET A 61 -17.05 -8.19 -17.16
C MET A 61 -17.06 -8.72 -15.72
N ALA A 62 -16.51 -7.97 -14.76
CA ALA A 62 -16.48 -8.37 -13.36
C ALA A 62 -17.76 -8.03 -12.60
N CYS A 63 -18.30 -6.81 -12.74
CA CYS A 63 -19.44 -6.34 -11.94
C CYS A 63 -20.71 -5.99 -12.74
N GLY A 64 -20.67 -6.05 -14.07
CA GLY A 64 -21.81 -5.74 -14.94
C GLY A 64 -22.15 -4.24 -15.09
N GLU A 65 -21.52 -3.37 -14.29
CA GLU A 65 -21.74 -1.92 -14.34
C GLU A 65 -21.20 -1.27 -15.62
N HIS A 66 -21.81 -0.16 -16.01
CA HIS A 66 -21.31 0.72 -17.06
C HIS A 66 -20.31 1.74 -16.48
N GLY A 67 -19.29 2.13 -17.25
CA GLY A 67 -18.29 3.11 -16.81
C GLY A 67 -16.87 2.55 -16.78
N LEU A 68 -16.44 1.97 -17.91
CA LEU A 68 -15.04 1.66 -18.15
C LEU A 68 -14.33 2.94 -18.58
N ALA A 69 -13.39 3.40 -17.77
CA ALA A 69 -12.46 4.47 -18.08
C ALA A 69 -11.38 3.91 -19.01
N ASP A 70 -11.37 4.38 -20.26
CA ASP A 70 -10.33 4.01 -21.20
C ASP A 70 -9.02 4.76 -20.87
N LEU A 71 -7.98 3.99 -20.54
CA LEU A 71 -6.68 4.53 -20.14
C LEU A 71 -5.87 5.05 -21.34
N ARG A 72 -6.40 5.00 -22.58
CA ARG A 72 -5.84 5.73 -23.71
C ARG A 72 -6.05 7.23 -23.59
N HIS A 73 -7.09 7.67 -22.91
CA HIS A 73 -7.38 9.09 -22.72
C HIS A 73 -6.46 9.66 -21.65
N THR A 74 -5.48 10.44 -22.10
CA THR A 74 -4.49 11.11 -21.25
C THR A 74 -5.14 11.89 -20.08
N PRO A 75 -6.24 12.65 -20.26
CA PRO A 75 -6.91 13.34 -19.15
C PRO A 75 -7.54 12.39 -18.11
N THR A 76 -8.03 11.23 -18.54
CA THR A 76 -8.57 10.20 -17.64
C THR A 76 -7.47 9.63 -16.76
N VAL A 77 -6.28 9.39 -17.32
CA VAL A 77 -5.13 8.93 -16.55
C VAL A 77 -4.66 10.00 -15.56
N TYR A 78 -4.59 11.27 -15.98
CA TYR A 78 -4.24 12.37 -15.10
C TYR A 78 -5.24 12.55 -13.95
N SER A 79 -6.54 12.56 -14.24
CA SER A 79 -7.58 12.70 -13.20
C SER A 79 -7.63 11.50 -12.24
N LEU A 80 -7.36 10.28 -12.73
CA LEU A 80 -7.15 9.11 -11.86
C LEU A 80 -5.91 9.29 -10.98
N GLY A 81 -4.81 9.84 -11.53
CA GLY A 81 -3.60 10.16 -10.78
C GLY A 81 -3.83 11.22 -9.72
N GLU A 82 -4.60 12.27 -10.01
CA GLU A 82 -4.99 13.32 -9.06
C GLU A 82 -5.89 12.77 -7.95
N LEU A 83 -6.87 11.93 -8.28
CA LEU A 83 -7.71 11.24 -7.29
C LEU A 83 -6.89 10.32 -6.39
N GLU A 84 -5.92 9.58 -6.96
CA GLU A 84 -4.98 8.79 -6.18
C GLU A 84 -4.12 9.69 -5.29
N GLU A 85 -3.71 10.86 -5.78
CA GLU A 85 -2.97 11.87 -5.00
C GLU A 85 -3.76 12.48 -3.86
N ASP A 86 -5.05 12.75 -4.05
CA ASP A 86 -5.95 13.24 -3.01
C ASP A 86 -6.29 12.16 -1.97
N GLU A 87 -6.36 10.89 -2.40
CA GLU A 87 -6.49 9.75 -1.50
C GLU A 87 -5.16 9.36 -0.83
N ARG A 88 -4.02 9.88 -1.28
CA ARG A 88 -2.77 9.75 -0.52
C ARG A 88 -3.02 10.45 0.82
N PRO A 89 -2.90 9.74 1.96
CA PRO A 89 -2.89 10.42 3.24
C PRO A 89 -1.82 11.50 3.17
N PRO A 90 -2.12 12.75 3.57
CA PRO A 90 -1.28 13.90 3.28
C PRO A 90 0.16 13.54 3.61
N SER A 91 1.02 13.71 2.61
CA SER A 91 2.40 13.24 2.64
C SER A 91 3.04 13.62 3.98
N ARG A 92 3.93 12.75 4.49
CA ARG A 92 4.64 12.96 5.78
C ARG A 92 5.16 14.39 5.91
N GLY A 93 5.61 14.98 4.81
CA GLY A 93 6.05 16.37 4.73
C GLY A 93 4.95 17.40 4.97
N SER A 94 3.72 17.22 4.45
CA SER A 94 2.64 18.18 4.65
C SER A 94 2.06 18.13 6.08
N ARG A 95 1.98 16.95 6.69
CA ARG A 95 1.62 16.84 8.12
C ARG A 95 2.72 17.35 9.04
N ALA A 96 3.98 16.99 8.76
CA ALA A 96 5.12 17.51 9.52
C ALA A 96 5.21 19.03 9.37
N ALA A 97 5.01 19.59 8.18
CA ALA A 97 4.99 21.04 7.95
C ALA A 97 3.83 21.70 8.68
N LYS A 98 2.62 21.12 8.66
CA LYS A 98 1.49 21.65 9.45
C LYS A 98 1.77 21.63 10.96
N ILE A 99 2.33 20.54 11.47
CA ILE A 99 2.73 20.43 12.88
C ILE A 99 3.85 21.41 13.20
N PHE A 100 4.83 21.57 12.30
CA PHE A 100 5.94 22.49 12.48
C PHE A 100 5.43 23.94 12.52
N VAL A 101 4.58 24.33 11.55
CA VAL A 101 3.93 25.65 11.50
C VAL A 101 3.10 25.90 12.77
N LEU A 102 2.25 24.95 13.18
CA LEU A 102 1.48 25.04 14.42
C LEU A 102 2.38 25.15 15.67
N SER A 103 3.48 24.40 15.70
CA SER A 103 4.44 24.45 16.81
C SER A 103 5.20 25.77 16.85
N THR A 104 5.65 26.31 15.72
CA THR A 104 6.33 27.60 15.65
C THR A 104 5.40 28.76 16.00
N LEU A 105 4.13 28.70 15.58
CA LEU A 105 3.10 29.65 16.01
C LEU A 105 2.85 29.55 17.51
N GLY A 106 2.77 28.33 18.06
CA GLY A 106 2.60 28.09 19.49
C GLY A 106 3.76 28.62 20.32
N VAL A 107 5.01 28.34 19.92
CA VAL A 107 6.21 28.85 20.61
C VAL A 107 6.30 30.37 20.50
N GLY A 108 6.00 30.95 19.33
CA GLY A 108 5.98 32.40 19.14
C GLY A 108 4.93 33.09 20.03
N LEU A 109 3.72 32.52 20.12
CA LEU A 109 2.66 33.02 20.98
C LEU A 109 3.05 32.93 22.47
N LEU A 110 3.69 31.82 22.86
CA LEU A 110 4.12 31.62 24.25
C LEU A 110 5.26 32.56 24.63
N ALA A 111 6.24 32.76 23.76
CA ALA A 111 7.30 33.75 23.96
C ALA A 111 6.75 35.19 24.02
N TYR A 112 5.74 35.50 23.20
CA TYR A 112 5.02 36.77 23.24
C TYR A 112 4.29 36.96 24.56
N MET A 113 3.56 35.95 25.05
CA MET A 113 2.85 36.01 26.33
C MET A 113 3.80 36.17 27.51
N VAL A 114 4.94 35.46 27.52
CA VAL A 114 5.97 35.63 28.56
C VAL A 114 6.51 37.06 28.55
N ARG A 115 6.84 37.62 27.38
CA ARG A 115 7.31 39.02 27.29
C ARG A 115 6.23 40.04 27.67
N PHE A 116 4.99 39.78 27.31
CA PHE A 116 3.87 40.66 27.64
C PHE A 116 3.62 40.68 29.15
N VAL A 117 3.69 39.52 29.80
CA VAL A 117 3.54 39.39 31.26
C VAL A 117 4.72 40.03 31.99
N ASP A 118 5.95 39.84 31.52
CA ASP A 118 7.16 40.46 32.08
C ASP A 118 7.12 42.01 31.95
N GLY A 119 6.68 42.51 30.78
CA GLY A 119 6.45 43.93 30.55
C GLY A 119 5.33 44.52 31.41
N ALA A 120 4.24 43.78 31.61
CA ALA A 120 3.12 44.22 32.45
C ALA A 120 3.48 44.21 33.94
N LEU A 121 4.22 43.20 34.41
CA LEU A 121 4.65 43.09 35.81
C LEU A 121 5.75 44.09 36.17
N SER A 122 6.71 44.34 35.27
CA SER A 122 7.80 45.29 35.51
C SER A 122 7.33 46.75 35.64
N GLN A 123 6.14 47.09 35.12
CA GLN A 123 5.54 48.41 35.27
C GLN A 123 4.65 48.55 36.53
N THR A 124 4.41 47.48 37.27
CA THR A 124 3.63 47.55 38.51
C THR A 124 4.55 47.70 39.74
N PRO A 125 4.51 48.84 40.45
CA PRO A 125 5.39 49.10 41.60
C PRO A 125 5.10 48.23 42.84
N ILE A 126 4.12 47.32 42.75
CA ILE A 126 3.67 46.46 43.86
C ILE A 126 4.59 45.23 44.02
N PHE A 127 5.43 44.92 43.03
CA PHE A 127 6.19 43.66 42.96
C PHE A 127 7.70 43.77 43.25
N GLU A 128 8.20 44.90 43.76
CA GLU A 128 9.63 45.11 44.07
C GLU A 128 10.26 44.15 45.11
N GLY A 129 9.49 43.21 45.69
CA GLY A 129 9.97 42.23 46.67
C GLY A 129 9.74 40.76 46.33
N VAL A 130 9.17 40.43 45.16
CA VAL A 130 8.84 39.03 44.83
C VAL A 130 10.06 38.35 44.22
N GLY A 131 10.73 37.52 45.02
CA GLY A 131 11.90 36.76 44.59
C GLY A 131 11.62 35.81 43.42
N PRO A 132 12.66 35.41 42.66
CA PRO A 132 12.55 34.60 41.44
C PRO A 132 11.89 33.21 41.65
N GLU A 133 11.75 32.77 42.89
CA GLU A 133 11.10 31.50 43.23
C GLU A 133 9.57 31.52 43.02
N LEU A 134 8.93 32.67 43.24
CA LEU A 134 7.48 32.82 43.09
C LEU A 134 7.04 32.94 41.62
N THR A 135 7.88 33.57 40.78
CA THR A 135 7.63 33.66 39.34
C THR A 135 7.73 32.29 38.66
N LEU A 136 8.68 31.45 39.05
CA LEU A 136 8.79 30.07 38.56
C LEU A 136 7.56 29.21 38.92
N SER A 137 7.02 29.37 40.13
CA SER A 137 5.82 28.64 40.58
C SER A 137 4.56 28.99 39.77
N LEU A 138 4.42 30.25 39.35
CA LEU A 138 3.29 30.70 38.53
C LEU A 138 3.38 30.25 37.06
N ILE A 139 4.60 30.11 36.53
CA ILE A 139 4.82 29.76 35.12
C ILE A 139 4.84 28.23 34.91
N ALA A 140 5.32 27.46 35.89
CA ALA A 140 5.43 26.00 35.83
C ALA A 140 4.13 25.25 35.41
N PRO A 141 2.93 25.54 35.96
CA PRO A 141 1.71 24.82 35.59
C PRO A 141 1.26 25.08 34.15
N VAL A 142 1.68 26.21 33.55
CA VAL A 142 1.37 26.55 32.14
C VAL A 142 2.34 25.86 31.18
N LEU A 143 3.62 25.77 31.53
CA LEU A 143 4.64 25.15 30.68
C LEU A 143 4.55 23.62 30.65
N LEU A 144 4.21 22.98 31.76
CA LEU A 144 4.15 21.52 31.86
C LEU A 144 3.26 20.84 30.80
N PRO A 145 1.98 21.24 30.58
CA PRO A 145 1.14 20.61 29.55
C PRO A 145 1.69 20.83 28.14
N VAL A 146 2.33 21.98 27.86
CA VAL A 146 2.94 22.28 26.56
C VAL A 146 4.10 21.33 26.27
N VAL A 147 4.98 21.09 27.25
CA VAL A 147 6.10 20.15 27.12
C VAL A 147 5.60 18.73 26.93
N LEU A 148 4.58 18.30 27.68
CA LEU A 148 3.98 16.97 27.54
C LEU A 148 3.34 16.77 26.16
N MET A 149 2.64 17.79 25.65
CA MET A 149 2.00 17.71 24.34
C MET A 149 3.05 17.66 23.21
N LEU A 150 4.11 18.47 23.30
CA LEU A 150 5.28 18.39 22.40
C LEU A 150 5.96 17.02 22.45
N GLY A 151 6.20 16.48 23.65
CA GLY A 151 6.78 15.14 23.85
C GLY A 151 5.92 14.03 23.24
N TRP A 152 4.60 14.11 23.42
CA TRP A 152 3.66 13.16 22.82
C TRP A 152 3.63 13.26 21.29
N VAL A 153 3.64 14.46 20.72
CA VAL A 153 3.71 14.69 19.27
C VAL A 153 5.02 14.15 18.69
N VAL A 154 6.17 14.37 19.34
CA VAL A 154 7.46 13.83 18.92
C VAL A 154 7.48 12.29 19.02
N HIS A 155 6.90 11.73 20.08
CA HIS A 155 6.78 10.27 20.24
C HIS A 155 5.88 9.64 19.16
N GLN A 156 4.71 10.24 18.89
CA GLN A 156 3.84 9.86 17.77
C GLN A 156 4.57 9.96 16.43
N ALA A 157 5.28 11.06 16.17
CA ALA A 157 6.04 11.27 14.94
C ALA A 157 7.15 10.21 14.75
N ARG A 158 7.84 9.81 15.83
CA ARG A 158 8.83 8.74 15.81
C ARG A 158 8.20 7.38 15.52
N ASN A 159 7.05 7.06 16.12
CA ASN A 159 6.33 5.81 15.88
C ASN A 159 5.65 5.74 14.49
N LEU A 160 5.46 6.88 13.82
CA LEU A 160 4.95 6.97 12.44
C LEU A 160 6.06 6.80 11.38
N GLY A 161 7.33 6.78 11.80
CA GLY A 161 8.49 6.54 10.96
C GLY A 161 8.76 5.04 10.78
N SER A 162 8.40 4.49 9.61
CA SER A 162 9.13 3.40 8.92
C SER A 162 8.31 2.66 7.88
N THR A 163 6.98 2.74 7.84
CA THR A 163 6.27 2.16 6.70
C THR A 163 6.29 3.16 5.56
N ALA A 164 7.47 3.32 4.93
CA ALA A 164 7.49 3.70 3.52
C ALA A 164 6.52 2.70 2.86
N ARG A 165 5.32 3.18 2.49
CA ARG A 165 4.35 2.33 1.81
C ARG A 165 5.10 1.80 0.60
N THR A 166 5.45 0.52 0.65
CA THR A 166 5.74 -0.24 -0.53
C THR A 166 4.47 -0.13 -1.33
N THR A 167 4.49 0.73 -2.34
CA THR A 167 3.62 0.51 -3.48
C THR A 167 3.80 -0.97 -3.81
N PRO A 168 2.74 -1.79 -3.84
CA PRO A 168 2.89 -3.19 -4.22
C PRO A 168 3.57 -3.20 -5.57
N ARG A 169 4.85 -3.56 -5.61
CA ARG A 169 5.63 -3.44 -6.85
C ARG A 169 5.14 -4.40 -7.92
N ARG A 170 4.33 -5.41 -7.54
CA ARG A 170 3.69 -6.34 -8.46
C ARG A 170 2.31 -6.74 -7.96
N TRP A 171 1.28 -6.19 -8.58
CA TRP A 171 -0.02 -6.86 -8.61
C TRP A 171 0.16 -8.01 -9.57
N ARG A 172 0.28 -9.22 -9.04
CA ARG A 172 0.06 -10.38 -9.89
C ARG A 172 -1.42 -10.70 -9.75
N LEU A 173 -2.20 -10.38 -10.78
CA LEU A 173 -3.33 -11.25 -11.12
C LEU A 173 -2.77 -12.67 -11.04
N ALA A 174 -3.53 -13.63 -10.52
CA ALA A 174 -3.16 -15.03 -10.58
C ALA A 174 -3.11 -15.46 -12.06
N ARG A 175 -2.14 -14.96 -12.83
CA ARG A 175 -1.82 -15.39 -14.19
C ARG A 175 -1.64 -16.90 -14.05
N GLY A 176 -2.35 -17.65 -14.88
CA GLY A 176 -2.28 -19.11 -14.86
C GLY A 176 -0.84 -19.55 -14.73
N PHE A 177 -0.48 -20.07 -13.55
CA PHE A 177 0.84 -20.59 -13.22
C PHE A 177 1.05 -21.96 -13.89
N GLY A 178 0.58 -22.10 -15.14
CA GLY A 178 0.69 -23.30 -15.96
C GLY A 178 2.12 -23.59 -16.41
N GLN A 179 3.05 -22.65 -16.22
CA GLN A 179 4.46 -23.02 -16.24
C GLN A 179 4.76 -23.84 -14.99
N ARG A 180 4.94 -25.16 -15.16
CA ARG A 180 5.61 -26.00 -14.19
C ARG A 180 7.03 -25.45 -14.00
N LEU A 181 7.17 -24.43 -13.15
CA LEU A 181 8.45 -23.87 -12.76
C LEU A 181 9.31 -25.00 -12.24
N ARG A 182 10.47 -25.19 -12.86
CA ARG A 182 11.34 -26.34 -12.59
C ARG A 182 11.74 -26.30 -11.12
N ARG A 183 11.73 -27.46 -10.46
CA ARG A 183 12.32 -27.56 -9.12
C ARG A 183 13.78 -27.13 -9.25
N PRO A 184 14.25 -26.15 -8.48
CA PRO A 184 15.64 -25.70 -8.57
C PRO A 184 16.57 -26.88 -8.31
N GLU A 185 17.62 -26.99 -9.13
CA GLU A 185 18.58 -28.09 -9.08
C GLU A 185 19.39 -28.05 -7.78
N GLN A 186 19.60 -26.87 -7.23
CA GLN A 186 20.30 -26.65 -5.97
C GLN A 186 19.39 -25.94 -4.97
N LEU A 187 19.26 -26.54 -3.79
CA LEU A 187 18.58 -25.96 -2.64
C LEU A 187 19.61 -25.66 -1.56
N GLU A 188 19.77 -24.39 -1.25
CA GLU A 188 20.56 -23.93 -0.13
C GLU A 188 19.68 -23.84 1.12
N ARG A 189 20.09 -24.49 2.22
CA ARG A 189 19.34 -24.50 3.47
C ARG A 189 20.08 -23.70 4.51
N GLY A 190 19.37 -22.82 5.22
CA GLY A 190 19.99 -22.00 6.24
C GLY A 190 18.99 -21.27 7.11
N VAL A 191 19.50 -20.62 8.14
CA VAL A 191 18.72 -19.68 8.97
C VAL A 191 18.59 -18.38 8.20
N ALA A 192 17.37 -17.90 8.00
CA ALA A 192 17.13 -16.61 7.37
C ALA A 192 17.54 -15.47 8.28
N ARG A 193 18.38 -14.57 7.75
CA ARG A 193 18.90 -13.40 8.46
C ARG A 193 18.56 -12.13 7.68
N GLU A 194 18.06 -11.13 8.37
CA GLU A 194 17.86 -9.80 7.82
C GLU A 194 19.20 -9.16 7.42
N THR A 195 19.19 -8.42 6.32
CA THR A 195 20.33 -7.58 5.90
C THR A 195 19.96 -6.10 5.87
N GLY A 196 18.74 -5.76 6.27
CA GLY A 196 18.19 -4.41 6.32
C GLY A 196 16.97 -4.33 7.23
N GLU A 197 16.17 -3.28 7.07
CA GLU A 197 14.95 -3.09 7.85
C GLU A 197 13.90 -4.16 7.52
N LEU A 198 13.27 -4.72 8.57
CA LEU A 198 12.18 -5.68 8.41
C LEU A 198 10.93 -5.00 7.84
N LEU A 199 10.21 -5.72 6.98
CA LEU A 199 8.90 -5.29 6.53
C LEU A 199 7.82 -5.72 7.52
N ARG A 200 6.62 -5.17 7.37
CA ARG A 200 5.45 -5.59 8.13
C ARG A 200 4.45 -6.27 7.20
N ALA A 201 4.00 -7.45 7.61
CA ALA A 201 2.95 -8.16 6.92
C ALA A 201 1.68 -7.27 6.88
N PRO A 202 1.05 -7.08 5.72
CA PRO A 202 0.07 -6.01 5.52
C PRO A 202 -1.22 -6.21 6.31
N ILE A 203 -1.54 -7.45 6.71
CA ILE A 203 -2.76 -7.75 7.45
C ILE A 203 -2.46 -7.98 8.92
N SER A 204 -1.58 -8.91 9.30
CA SER A 204 -1.25 -9.14 10.72
C SER A 204 -0.36 -8.08 11.34
N GLY A 205 0.33 -7.26 10.53
CA GLY A 205 1.29 -6.26 11.00
C GLY A 205 2.61 -6.84 11.54
N GLN A 206 2.80 -8.17 11.46
CA GLN A 206 3.98 -8.85 12.01
C GLN A 206 5.26 -8.45 11.26
N PRO A 207 6.36 -8.18 11.98
CA PRO A 207 7.65 -7.93 11.36
C PRO A 207 8.17 -9.21 10.70
N CYS A 208 8.59 -9.11 9.43
CA CYS A 208 9.00 -10.26 8.62
C CYS A 208 10.07 -9.88 7.58
N LEU A 209 10.67 -10.90 6.97
CA LEU A 209 11.61 -10.79 5.85
C LEU A 209 10.90 -10.81 4.50
N ALA A 210 9.76 -11.48 4.43
CA ALA A 210 8.89 -11.58 3.27
C ALA A 210 7.46 -11.93 3.69
N TYR A 211 6.46 -11.57 2.88
CA TYR A 211 5.09 -12.05 3.03
C TYR A 211 4.49 -12.51 1.70
N GLU A 212 3.46 -13.35 1.81
CA GLU A 212 2.48 -13.60 0.77
C GLU A 212 1.09 -13.38 1.36
N VAL A 213 0.28 -12.57 0.70
CA VAL A 213 -1.15 -12.46 0.97
C VAL A 213 -1.92 -13.01 -0.21
N ALA A 214 -2.81 -13.96 0.05
CA ALA A 214 -3.62 -14.58 -0.96
C ALA A 214 -5.10 -14.49 -0.60
N ILE A 215 -5.93 -14.09 -1.56
CA ILE A 215 -7.39 -13.99 -1.44
C ILE A 215 -8.01 -14.97 -2.44
N CYS A 216 -8.88 -15.85 -1.96
CA CYS A 216 -9.63 -16.78 -2.81
C CYS A 216 -11.12 -16.84 -2.46
N GLU A 217 -11.91 -17.44 -3.34
CA GLU A 217 -13.32 -17.75 -3.09
C GLU A 217 -13.51 -19.04 -2.29
N GLU A 218 -14.54 -19.06 -1.45
CA GLU A 218 -14.78 -19.97 -0.32
C GLU A 218 -15.10 -21.42 -0.72
N ASP A 219 -15.52 -21.65 -1.97
CA ASP A 219 -15.98 -22.96 -2.44
C ASP A 219 -14.85 -23.95 -2.79
N LEU A 220 -13.59 -23.61 -2.49
CA LEU A 220 -12.48 -24.55 -2.60
C LEU A 220 -11.99 -24.96 -1.21
N GLU A 221 -12.27 -26.21 -0.85
CA GLU A 221 -11.59 -26.87 0.27
C GLU A 221 -10.09 -26.69 0.11
N TYR A 222 -9.49 -25.98 1.05
CA TYR A 222 -8.06 -25.82 1.12
C TYR A 222 -7.43 -27.21 1.35
N PRO A 223 -6.46 -27.68 0.53
CA PRO A 223 -5.61 -26.95 -0.43
C PRO A 223 -5.93 -27.22 -1.92
N ALA A 224 -7.14 -27.65 -2.27
CA ALA A 224 -7.50 -28.16 -3.61
C ALA A 224 -7.54 -27.10 -4.72
N ALA A 225 -7.47 -25.81 -4.39
CA ALA A 225 -7.27 -24.75 -5.37
C ALA A 225 -5.86 -24.82 -5.96
N MET A 226 -5.70 -25.63 -7.02
CA MET A 226 -4.46 -25.67 -7.78
C MET A 226 -4.03 -24.25 -8.20
N PRO A 227 -2.73 -23.92 -8.16
CA PRO A 227 -2.22 -22.65 -8.67
C PRO A 227 -2.71 -22.42 -10.11
N GLY A 228 -3.55 -21.39 -10.31
CA GLY A 228 -4.18 -21.10 -11.60
C GLY A 228 -5.68 -21.39 -11.70
N SER A 229 -6.36 -21.78 -10.61
CA SER A 229 -7.83 -21.74 -10.59
C SER A 229 -8.33 -20.28 -10.55
N ASP A 230 -9.44 -20.02 -11.23
CA ASP A 230 -10.13 -18.71 -11.25
C ASP A 230 -10.62 -18.25 -9.87
N ALA A 231 -10.55 -19.14 -8.88
CA ALA A 231 -10.90 -18.85 -7.51
C ALA A 231 -9.92 -17.92 -6.80
N TRP A 232 -8.67 -17.77 -7.29
CA TRP A 232 -7.72 -16.81 -6.71
C TRP A 232 -8.01 -15.40 -7.24
N ARG A 233 -8.51 -14.53 -6.36
CA ARG A 233 -8.81 -13.13 -6.68
C ARG A 233 -7.58 -12.23 -6.58
N LEU A 234 -6.66 -12.54 -5.67
CA LEU A 234 -5.44 -11.76 -5.46
C LEU A 234 -4.32 -12.63 -4.87
N VAL A 235 -3.10 -12.45 -5.37
CA VAL A 235 -1.87 -12.90 -4.72
C VAL A 235 -0.88 -11.75 -4.72
N GLU A 236 -0.56 -11.24 -3.53
CA GLU A 236 0.43 -10.18 -3.31
C GLU A 236 1.63 -10.76 -2.56
N GLN A 237 2.84 -10.47 -3.02
CA GLN A 237 4.09 -10.87 -2.36
C GLN A 237 5.06 -9.69 -2.30
N ASP A 238 5.82 -9.59 -1.22
CA ASP A 238 6.95 -8.66 -1.10
C ASP A 238 8.02 -9.25 -0.18
N ASN A 239 9.26 -8.78 -0.33
CA ASN A 239 10.39 -9.17 0.51
C ASN A 239 11.41 -8.04 0.64
N VAL A 240 12.08 -7.96 1.80
CA VAL A 240 13.27 -7.11 1.99
C VAL A 240 14.52 -7.83 1.50
N ALA A 241 15.68 -7.19 1.56
CA ALA A 241 16.93 -7.91 1.35
C ALA A 241 17.22 -8.81 2.57
N PHE A 242 17.51 -10.09 2.34
CA PHE A 242 17.84 -11.05 3.40
C PHE A 242 18.79 -12.13 2.90
N GLN A 243 19.30 -12.96 3.81
CA GLN A 243 20.24 -14.03 3.50
C GLN A 243 19.73 -15.37 4.07
N VAL A 244 19.92 -16.46 3.34
CA VAL A 244 19.65 -17.83 3.80
C VAL A 244 20.88 -18.68 3.51
N GLY A 245 21.62 -19.07 4.55
CA GLY A 245 22.95 -19.65 4.35
C GLY A 245 23.93 -18.58 3.84
N GLU A 246 24.65 -18.88 2.78
CA GLU A 246 25.49 -17.98 1.99
C GLU A 246 24.68 -17.21 0.93
N GLN A 247 23.51 -17.70 0.53
CA GLN A 247 22.69 -17.06 -0.51
C GLN A 247 22.05 -15.74 -0.06
N ARG A 248 22.37 -14.67 -0.79
CA ARG A 248 21.75 -13.35 -0.62
C ARG A 248 20.57 -13.18 -1.56
N ILE A 249 19.46 -12.68 -1.03
CA ILE A 249 18.22 -12.44 -1.75
C ILE A 249 17.96 -10.94 -1.76
N PRO A 250 18.01 -10.29 -2.94
CA PRO A 250 17.69 -8.88 -3.05
C PRO A 250 16.22 -8.58 -2.76
N ARG A 251 15.94 -7.32 -2.45
CA ARG A 251 14.59 -6.82 -2.21
C ARG A 251 13.71 -7.00 -3.46
N GLY A 252 12.52 -7.59 -3.28
CA GLY A 252 11.53 -7.77 -4.35
C GLY A 252 11.86 -8.88 -5.36
N GLU A 253 12.93 -9.64 -5.13
CA GLU A 253 13.36 -10.74 -6.02
C GLU A 253 13.04 -12.13 -5.47
N ALA A 254 12.52 -12.24 -4.24
CA ALA A 254 12.07 -13.52 -3.69
C ALA A 254 10.68 -13.86 -4.23
N LEU A 255 10.53 -15.04 -4.82
CA LEU A 255 9.24 -15.68 -5.03
C LEU A 255 9.01 -16.66 -3.89
N LEU A 256 8.05 -16.37 -3.02
CA LEU A 256 7.70 -17.30 -1.96
C LEU A 256 6.97 -18.49 -2.58
N ARG A 257 7.54 -19.68 -2.39
CA ARG A 257 6.93 -20.97 -2.77
C ARG A 257 6.89 -21.88 -1.56
N ILE A 258 6.62 -21.29 -0.40
CA ILE A 258 6.45 -22.02 0.83
C ILE A 258 5.18 -22.86 0.66
N PRO A 259 5.25 -24.20 0.75
CA PRO A 259 4.05 -25.01 0.75
C PRO A 259 3.11 -24.45 1.80
N ARG A 260 1.92 -24.01 1.39
CA ARG A 260 1.03 -23.27 2.28
C ARG A 260 0.49 -24.13 3.44
N SER A 261 0.73 -25.44 3.42
CA SER A 261 0.56 -26.39 4.52
C SER A 261 1.66 -26.31 5.59
N LEU A 262 2.82 -25.74 5.27
CA LEU A 262 3.99 -25.59 6.14
C LEU A 262 4.21 -24.14 6.61
N ALA A 263 3.49 -23.19 6.00
CA ALA A 263 3.44 -21.82 6.47
C ALA A 263 2.56 -21.70 7.72
N LYS A 264 2.87 -20.75 8.60
CA LYS A 264 1.89 -20.26 9.57
C LYS A 264 0.81 -19.51 8.80
N VAL A 265 -0.22 -20.22 8.38
CA VAL A 265 -1.41 -19.64 7.79
C VAL A 265 -2.17 -18.93 8.92
N ILE A 266 -2.26 -17.61 8.82
CA ILE A 266 -3.11 -16.84 9.73
C ILE A 266 -4.48 -16.78 9.07
N PRO A 267 -5.50 -17.55 9.54
CA PRO A 267 -6.86 -17.32 9.10
C PRO A 267 -7.25 -15.92 9.58
N LEU A 268 -7.53 -15.04 8.63
CA LEU A 268 -7.82 -13.66 8.94
C LEU A 268 -9.29 -13.55 9.32
N ASP A 269 -9.56 -12.93 10.46
CA ASP A 269 -10.91 -12.54 10.82
C ASP A 269 -11.46 -11.61 9.73
N ARG A 270 -12.57 -12.01 9.12
CA ARG A 270 -13.28 -11.21 8.11
C ARG A 270 -13.65 -9.82 8.62
N ARG A 271 -13.78 -9.67 9.94
CA ARG A 271 -14.08 -8.40 10.61
C ARG A 271 -12.84 -7.59 10.97
N SER A 272 -11.64 -8.04 10.60
CA SER A 272 -10.40 -7.30 10.85
C SER A 272 -10.40 -5.99 10.07
N PRO A 273 -10.34 -4.83 10.74
CA PRO A 273 -10.24 -3.53 10.05
C PRO A 273 -9.02 -3.43 9.14
N GLN A 274 -7.97 -4.20 9.43
CA GLN A 274 -6.76 -4.27 8.60
C GLN A 274 -7.02 -5.04 7.30
N LEU A 275 -7.74 -6.16 7.36
CA LEU A 275 -8.16 -6.92 6.18
C LEU A 275 -9.13 -6.09 5.32
N SER A 276 -10.16 -5.50 5.93
CA SER A 276 -11.11 -4.61 5.26
C SER A 276 -10.42 -3.44 4.54
N ARG A 277 -9.41 -2.85 5.19
CA ARG A 277 -8.58 -1.80 4.59
C ARG A 277 -7.71 -2.34 3.46
N PHE A 278 -7.09 -3.50 3.65
CA PHE A 278 -6.25 -4.15 2.64
C PHE A 278 -7.04 -4.46 1.36
N LEU A 279 -8.21 -5.11 1.48
CA LEU A 279 -9.09 -5.43 0.35
C LEU A 279 -9.51 -4.17 -0.42
N ARG A 280 -9.93 -3.13 0.30
CA ARG A 280 -10.34 -1.85 -0.30
C ARG A 280 -9.21 -1.16 -1.07
N MET A 281 -7.99 -1.15 -0.52
CA MET A 281 -6.80 -0.62 -1.22
C MET A 281 -6.44 -1.43 -2.47
N ARG A 282 -7.04 -2.62 -2.65
CA ARG A 282 -6.87 -3.50 -3.80
C ARG A 282 -8.10 -3.58 -4.70
N GLY A 283 -9.10 -2.72 -4.48
CA GLY A 283 -10.34 -2.74 -5.25
C GLY A 283 -11.20 -3.99 -5.03
N LEU A 284 -10.91 -4.79 -4.00
CA LEU A 284 -11.72 -5.95 -3.64
C LEU A 284 -12.80 -5.53 -2.65
N LEU A 285 -14.04 -5.94 -2.95
CA LEU A 285 -15.16 -5.78 -2.03
C LEU A 285 -15.13 -6.90 -0.99
N GLU A 286 -15.42 -6.54 0.25
CA GLU A 286 -15.65 -7.53 1.30
C GLU A 286 -16.88 -8.37 0.92
N SER A 287 -16.69 -9.68 0.85
CA SER A 287 -17.74 -10.65 0.56
C SER A 287 -17.58 -11.84 1.50
N ASP A 288 -18.70 -12.41 1.90
CA ASP A 288 -18.71 -13.62 2.72
C ASP A 288 -18.09 -14.79 1.97
N GLN A 289 -18.00 -14.75 0.64
CA GLN A 289 -17.35 -15.78 -0.15
C GLN A 289 -15.84 -15.63 -0.20
N LEU A 290 -15.25 -14.57 0.35
CA LEU A 290 -13.80 -14.40 0.31
C LEU A 290 -13.13 -15.03 1.54
N ARG A 291 -12.02 -15.69 1.28
CA ARG A 291 -11.07 -16.21 2.25
C ARG A 291 -9.73 -15.52 2.02
N ALA A 292 -9.13 -15.04 3.10
CA ALA A 292 -7.85 -14.36 3.08
C ALA A 292 -6.85 -15.15 3.91
N PHE A 293 -5.65 -15.30 3.37
CA PHE A 293 -4.53 -15.97 4.02
C PHE A 293 -3.32 -15.07 3.96
N GLU A 294 -2.56 -15.04 5.05
CA GLU A 294 -1.27 -14.39 5.10
C GLU A 294 -0.21 -15.40 5.53
N ILE A 295 0.88 -15.46 4.76
CA ILE A 295 2.09 -16.23 5.01
C ILE A 295 3.21 -15.24 5.28
N VAL A 296 4.00 -15.48 6.31
CA VAL A 296 5.12 -14.62 6.70
C VAL A 296 6.41 -15.44 6.83
N VAL A 297 7.50 -14.89 6.32
CA VAL A 297 8.87 -15.42 6.50
C VAL A 297 9.50 -14.67 7.67
N LEU A 298 9.66 -15.34 8.79
CA LEU A 298 10.23 -14.75 10.01
C LEU A 298 11.76 -14.82 10.01
N PRO A 299 12.45 -13.79 10.54
CA PRO A 299 13.89 -13.86 10.78
C PRO A 299 14.22 -14.95 11.82
N GLY A 300 15.41 -15.53 11.72
CA GLY A 300 15.89 -16.56 12.65
C GLY A 300 15.31 -17.96 12.41
N GLN A 301 14.37 -18.13 11.48
CA GLN A 301 13.84 -19.44 11.10
C GLN A 301 14.63 -20.08 9.97
N ARG A 302 14.57 -21.42 9.88
CA ARG A 302 15.25 -22.18 8.83
C ARG A 302 14.37 -22.27 7.58
N TYR A 303 14.97 -21.98 6.44
CA TYR A 303 14.34 -22.09 5.13
C TYR A 303 15.30 -22.75 4.15
N ALA A 304 14.74 -23.25 3.05
CA ALA A 304 15.51 -23.64 1.88
C ALA A 304 15.24 -22.63 0.76
N VAL A 305 16.27 -22.24 0.04
CA VAL A 305 16.16 -21.34 -1.12
C VAL A 305 16.76 -22.04 -2.31
N GLY A 306 16.08 -21.99 -3.46
CA GLY A 306 16.64 -22.45 -4.72
C GLY A 306 16.55 -21.37 -5.77
N GLN A 307 17.60 -21.22 -6.57
CA GLN A 307 17.62 -20.36 -7.75
C GLN A 307 17.65 -21.25 -9.00
N ASN A 308 16.83 -20.90 -9.98
CA ASN A 308 17.13 -21.27 -11.36
C ASN A 308 17.74 -20.03 -12.03
N PRO A 309 18.68 -20.18 -12.97
CA PRO A 309 19.34 -19.04 -13.62
C PRO A 309 18.35 -18.08 -14.29
N ASP A 310 17.18 -18.58 -14.70
CA ASP A 310 16.14 -17.82 -15.38
C ASP A 310 14.93 -17.48 -14.49
N GLU A 311 14.94 -17.82 -13.19
CA GLU A 311 13.80 -17.62 -12.30
C GLU A 311 14.19 -16.89 -11.00
N PRO A 312 13.25 -16.10 -10.42
CA PRO A 312 13.47 -15.51 -9.09
C PRO A 312 13.72 -16.58 -8.03
N ALA A 313 14.44 -16.20 -6.96
CA ALA A 313 14.77 -17.10 -5.86
C ALA A 313 13.50 -17.68 -5.22
N GLN A 314 13.40 -19.00 -5.14
CA GLN A 314 12.26 -19.71 -4.60
C GLN A 314 12.53 -20.09 -3.14
N LEU A 315 11.70 -19.62 -2.21
CA LEU A 315 11.84 -19.92 -0.79
C LEU A 315 10.87 -21.02 -0.35
N PHE A 316 11.37 -22.02 0.37
CA PHE A 316 10.66 -23.20 0.86
C PHE A 316 10.84 -23.34 2.38
N ALA A 317 9.89 -23.98 3.06
CA ALA A 317 10.09 -24.42 4.44
C ALA A 317 11.19 -25.52 4.48
N ALA A 318 12.12 -25.41 5.43
CA ALA A 318 13.25 -26.33 5.59
C ALA A 318 12.87 -27.64 6.27
#